data_AF-A0A968LWY2-F1
#
_entry.id   AF-A0A968LWY2-F1
#
_cell.length_a   1.000
_cell.length_b   1.000
_cell.length_c   1.000
_cell.angle_alpha   90.00
_cell.angle_beta   90.00
_cell.angle_gamma   90.00
#
_symmetry.space_group_name_H-M   'P 1'
#
loop_
_entity.id
_entity.type
_entity.pdbx_description
1 polymer ?
#
loop_
_entity_poly.entity_id
_entity_poly.type
_entity_poly.pdbx_seq_one_letter_code
_entity_poly.pdbx_strand_id
1 'polypeptide(L)'
;MEQIAERALLTRVGLYKHFKDKAALVTALRAHKLLELAGRVETAILNASGFEAQITAIIHETVLYQRENQGFFRVLFASSFSHELAADTSLKPFLYAVAKVFSSLEAQHLRGVEPIEHAALLAGMAFAPSVERVFVPVGVDRLTARGAGEFHHAGVAARRAALE
;
A
#
# COMPACT_ATOMS: atom_id res chain seq x y z
N MET A 1 -9.65 21.58 -10.25
CA MET A 1 -10.30 21.14 -11.50
C MET A 1 -9.70 21.85 -12.70
N GLU A 2 -9.59 23.18 -12.70
CA GLU A 2 -9.00 23.95 -13.80
C GLU A 2 -7.56 23.56 -14.14
N GLN A 3 -6.67 23.57 -13.15
CA GLN A 3 -5.28 23.10 -13.30
C GLN A 3 -5.16 21.63 -13.76
N ILE A 4 -6.16 20.79 -13.44
CA ILE A 4 -6.18 19.39 -13.86
C ILE A 4 -6.57 19.31 -15.35
N ALA A 5 -7.59 20.07 -15.76
CA ALA A 5 -8.01 20.15 -17.15
C ALA A 5 -6.86 20.66 -18.04
N GLU A 6 -6.18 21.73 -17.61
CA GLU A 6 -5.03 22.30 -18.32
C GLU A 6 -3.90 21.27 -18.49
N ARG A 7 -3.48 20.60 -17.41
CA ARG A 7 -2.44 19.57 -17.48
C ARG A 7 -2.84 18.34 -18.30
N ALA A 8 -4.14 18.05 -18.38
CA ALA A 8 -4.68 16.98 -19.21
C ALA A 8 -4.93 17.41 -20.67
N LEU A 9 -4.59 18.66 -21.05
CA LEU A 9 -4.89 19.24 -22.36
C LEU A 9 -6.38 19.19 -22.71
N LEU A 10 -7.23 19.35 -21.70
CA LEU A 10 -8.69 19.39 -21.81
C LEU A 10 -9.22 20.78 -21.49
N THR A 11 -10.35 21.13 -22.10
CA THR A 11 -11.14 22.27 -21.60
C THR A 11 -11.79 21.90 -20.27
N ARG A 12 -12.08 22.91 -19.43
CA ARG A 12 -12.84 22.71 -18.19
C ARG A 12 -14.17 22.00 -18.44
N VAL A 13 -14.89 22.40 -19.49
CA VAL A 13 -16.15 21.77 -19.92
C VAL A 13 -15.92 20.32 -20.33
N GLY A 14 -14.84 20.03 -21.08
CA GLY A 14 -14.45 18.67 -21.47
C GLY A 14 -14.20 17.77 -20.26
N LEU A 15 -13.51 18.27 -19.23
CA LEU A 15 -13.31 17.52 -17.98
C LEU A 15 -14.63 17.22 -17.26
N TYR A 16 -15.55 18.20 -17.20
CA TYR A 16 -16.86 18.02 -16.55
C TYR A 16 -17.80 17.06 -17.30
N LYS A 17 -17.58 16.81 -18.60
CA LYS A 17 -18.30 15.75 -19.32
C LYS A 17 -17.97 14.35 -18.81
N HIS A 18 -16.76 14.14 -18.29
CA HIS A 18 -16.31 12.86 -17.75
C HIS A 18 -16.47 12.76 -16.23
N PHE A 19 -16.23 13.86 -15.52
CA PHE A 19 -16.29 13.91 -14.07
C PHE A 19 -17.17 15.08 -13.62
N LYS A 20 -18.36 14.75 -13.12
CA LYS A 20 -19.35 15.73 -12.65
C LYS A 20 -18.77 16.72 -11.62
N ASP A 21 -17.88 16.24 -10.77
CA ASP A 21 -17.22 17.02 -9.75
C ASP A 21 -15.84 16.44 -9.38
N LYS A 22 -15.15 17.10 -8.44
CA LYS A 22 -13.86 16.66 -7.92
C LYS A 22 -13.95 15.31 -7.20
N ALA A 23 -15.06 15.01 -6.53
CA ALA A 23 -15.22 13.76 -5.79
C ALA A 23 -15.35 12.56 -6.73
N ALA A 24 -16.07 12.72 -7.84
CA ALA A 24 -16.16 11.73 -8.92
C ALA A 24 -14.79 11.46 -9.54
N LEU A 25 -14.02 12.52 -9.82
CA LEU A 25 -12.65 12.39 -10.32
C LEU A 25 -11.74 11.62 -9.34
N VAL A 26 -11.76 11.99 -8.05
CA VAL A 26 -10.95 11.33 -7.02
C VAL A 26 -11.36 9.87 -6.85
N THR A 27 -12.65 9.57 -6.90
CA THR A 27 -13.17 8.19 -6.83
C THR A 27 -12.70 7.34 -8.00
N ALA A 28 -12.77 7.88 -9.22
CA ALA A 28 -12.26 7.19 -10.41
C ALA A 28 -10.74 6.99 -10.35
N LEU A 29 -9.99 8.00 -9.90
CA LEU A 29 -8.54 7.90 -9.71
C LEU A 29 -8.19 6.81 -8.70
N ARG A 30 -8.91 6.74 -7.58
CA ARG A 30 -8.76 5.69 -6.57
C ARG A 30 -9.01 4.30 -7.14
N ALA A 31 -10.13 4.11 -7.82
CA ALA A 31 -10.45 2.81 -8.44
C ALA A 31 -9.37 2.38 -9.43
N HIS A 32 -8.89 3.31 -10.27
CA HIS A 32 -7.83 3.04 -11.23
C HIS A 32 -6.51 2.65 -10.55
N LYS A 33 -6.07 3.43 -9.55
CA LYS A 33 -4.79 3.20 -8.86
C LYS A 33 -4.78 1.96 -7.97
N LEU A 34 -5.90 1.62 -7.33
CA LEU A 34 -6.01 0.38 -6.57
C LEU A 34 -6.08 -0.85 -7.48
N LEU A 35 -6.69 -0.74 -8.67
CA LEU A 35 -6.64 -1.80 -9.68
C LEU A 35 -5.22 -2.02 -10.21
N GLU A 36 -4.48 -0.93 -10.46
CA GLU A 36 -3.07 -1.01 -10.86
C GLU A 36 -2.22 -1.71 -9.79
N LEU A 37 -2.39 -1.33 -8.51
CA LEU A 37 -1.75 -2.01 -7.38
C LEU A 37 -2.11 -3.50 -7.33
N ALA A 38 -3.40 -3.84 -7.46
CA ALA A 38 -3.86 -5.23 -7.45
C ALA A 38 -3.18 -6.06 -8.55
N GLY A 39 -3.05 -5.53 -9.77
CA GLY A 39 -2.37 -6.20 -10.86
C GLY A 39 -0.87 -6.42 -10.62
N ARG A 40 -0.18 -5.44 -10.01
CA ARG A 40 1.23 -5.61 -9.62
C ARG A 40 1.41 -6.69 -8.57
N VAL A 41 0.57 -6.68 -7.53
CA VAL A 41 0.59 -7.69 -6.47
C VAL A 41 0.28 -9.08 -7.03
N GLU A 42 -0.72 -9.22 -7.89
CA GLU A 42 -1.03 -10.51 -8.52
C GLU A 42 0.16 -11.04 -9.35
N THR A 43 0.82 -10.16 -10.11
CA THR A 43 2.04 -10.52 -10.85
C THR A 43 3.17 -10.96 -9.90
N ALA A 44 3.35 -10.27 -8.77
CA ALA A 44 4.36 -10.60 -7.78
C ALA A 44 4.11 -11.97 -7.12
N ILE A 45 2.86 -12.24 -6.76
CA ILE A 45 2.42 -13.52 -6.19
C ILE A 45 2.71 -14.66 -7.17
N LEU A 46 2.39 -14.48 -8.45
CA LEU A 46 2.62 -15.51 -9.49
C LEU A 46 4.10 -15.85 -9.67
N ASN A 47 4.99 -14.91 -9.41
CA ASN A 47 6.44 -15.09 -9.54
C ASN A 47 7.09 -15.61 -8.25
N ALA A 48 6.35 -15.71 -7.14
CA ALA A 48 6.85 -16.15 -5.85
C ALA A 48 6.45 -17.60 -5.55
N SER A 49 7.43 -18.41 -5.12
CA SER A 49 7.22 -19.82 -4.79
C SER A 49 7.05 -20.00 -3.29
N GLY A 50 5.88 -20.50 -2.89
CA GLY A 50 5.53 -20.79 -1.49
C GLY A 50 4.87 -19.62 -0.77
N PHE A 51 4.09 -19.94 0.26
CA PHE A 51 3.25 -18.98 1.00
C PHE A 51 4.04 -17.79 1.55
N GLU A 52 5.15 -18.02 2.26
CA GLU A 52 5.94 -16.93 2.86
C GLU A 52 6.53 -15.97 1.81
N ALA A 53 6.98 -16.51 0.68
CA ALA A 53 7.50 -15.70 -0.43
C ALA A 53 6.39 -14.85 -1.06
N GLN A 54 5.18 -15.40 -1.19
CA GLN A 54 4.01 -14.67 -1.67
C GLN A 54 3.60 -13.54 -0.73
N ILE A 55 3.56 -13.78 0.58
CA ILE A 55 3.30 -12.73 1.58
C ILE A 55 4.36 -11.63 1.50
N THR A 56 5.64 -12.01 1.40
CA THR A 56 6.75 -11.05 1.24
C THR A 56 6.60 -10.22 -0.03
N ALA A 57 6.24 -10.85 -1.15
CA ALA A 57 6.01 -10.18 -2.42
C ALA A 57 4.84 -9.18 -2.37
N ILE A 58 3.74 -9.54 -1.70
CA ILE A 58 2.59 -8.65 -1.47
C ILE A 58 3.03 -7.39 -0.71
N ILE A 59 3.73 -7.56 0.41
CA ILE A 59 4.19 -6.43 1.24
C ILE A 59 5.16 -5.55 0.45
N HIS A 60 6.15 -6.17 -0.20
CA HIS A 60 7.17 -5.48 -0.97
C HIS A 60 6.55 -4.61 -2.08
N GLU A 61 5.72 -5.19 -2.94
CA GLU A 61 5.09 -4.46 -4.04
C GLU A 61 4.15 -3.36 -3.53
N THR A 62 3.43 -3.61 -2.44
CA THR A 62 2.56 -2.59 -1.84
C THR A 62 3.37 -1.39 -1.34
N VAL A 63 4.48 -1.63 -0.64
CA VAL A 63 5.38 -0.57 -0.15
C VAL A 63 6.07 0.16 -1.29
N LEU A 64 6.52 -0.56 -2.31
CA LEU A 64 7.16 0.04 -3.49
C LEU A 64 6.16 0.94 -4.24
N TYR A 65 4.96 0.45 -4.49
CA TYR A 65 3.90 1.20 -5.16
C TYR A 65 3.50 2.46 -4.37
N GLN A 66 3.46 2.39 -3.04
CA GLN A 66 3.26 3.56 -2.17
C GLN A 66 4.35 4.62 -2.34
N ARG A 67 5.61 4.21 -2.45
CA ARG A 67 6.74 5.12 -2.64
C ARG A 67 6.74 5.79 -4.01
N GLU A 68 6.29 5.09 -5.05
CA GLU A 68 6.17 5.61 -6.41
C GLU A 68 4.95 6.55 -6.57
N ASN A 69 3.88 6.32 -5.80
CA ASN A 69 2.60 7.03 -5.96
C ASN A 69 2.24 7.87 -4.71
N GLN A 70 3.21 8.52 -4.07
CA GLN A 70 3.00 9.23 -2.78
C GLN A 70 1.85 10.25 -2.81
N GLY A 71 1.73 11.02 -3.89
CA GLY A 71 0.65 12.00 -4.04
C GLY A 71 -0.73 11.36 -4.07
N PHE A 72 -0.86 10.19 -4.69
CA PHE A 72 -2.09 9.41 -4.69
C PHE A 72 -2.43 8.92 -3.28
N PHE A 73 -1.48 8.32 -2.56
CA PHE A 73 -1.73 7.83 -1.20
C PHE A 73 -2.06 8.96 -0.22
N ARG A 74 -1.44 10.13 -0.35
CA ARG A 74 -1.83 11.32 0.42
C ARG A 74 -3.30 11.69 0.17
N VAL A 75 -3.74 11.68 -1.09
CA VAL A 75 -5.14 11.97 -1.44
C VAL A 75 -6.07 10.85 -0.95
N LEU A 76 -5.69 9.58 -1.12
CA LEU A 76 -6.44 8.41 -0.68
C LEU A 76 -6.77 8.50 0.82
N PHE A 77 -5.76 8.75 1.64
CA PHE A 77 -5.92 8.82 3.09
C PHE A 77 -6.52 10.14 3.59
N ALA A 78 -6.27 11.27 2.91
CA ALA A 78 -6.90 12.54 3.27
C ALA A 78 -8.39 12.61 2.92
N SER A 79 -8.86 11.80 1.94
CA SER A 79 -10.24 11.84 1.43
C SER A 79 -11.15 10.73 1.97
N SER A 80 -10.62 9.69 2.59
CA SER A 80 -11.39 8.53 3.04
C SER A 80 -10.72 7.76 4.19
N PHE A 81 -10.78 8.32 5.39
CA PHE A 81 -10.67 7.54 6.64
C PHE A 81 -11.99 7.60 7.42
N SER A 82 -13.10 7.25 6.77
CA SER A 82 -14.30 6.82 7.49
C SER A 82 -14.13 5.33 7.80
N HIS A 83 -13.71 5.01 9.02
CA HIS A 83 -13.72 3.75 9.79
C HIS A 83 -13.69 2.33 9.16
N GLU A 84 -13.96 2.10 7.87
CA GLU A 84 -14.00 0.77 7.25
C GLU A 84 -13.34 0.79 5.87
N LEU A 85 -12.01 0.66 5.84
CA LEU A 85 -11.24 0.37 4.63
C LEU A 85 -11.80 -0.87 3.89
N ALA A 86 -12.38 -1.80 4.64
CA ALA A 86 -13.05 -3.00 4.13
C ALA A 86 -14.37 -2.72 3.38
N ALA A 87 -15.05 -1.60 3.65
CA ALA A 87 -16.28 -1.22 2.96
C ALA A 87 -16.01 -0.54 1.61
N ASP A 88 -14.77 -0.11 1.34
CA ASP A 88 -14.41 0.51 0.07
C ASP A 88 -14.35 -0.54 -1.05
N THR A 89 -15.33 -0.48 -1.95
CA THR A 89 -15.44 -1.41 -3.08
C THR A 89 -14.25 -1.35 -4.03
N SER A 90 -13.51 -0.23 -4.04
CA SER A 90 -12.32 -0.09 -4.88
C SER A 90 -11.11 -0.88 -4.37
N LEU A 91 -11.11 -1.30 -3.10
CA LEU A 91 -10.09 -2.20 -2.54
C LEU A 91 -10.35 -3.67 -2.86
N LYS A 92 -11.57 -4.05 -3.27
CA LYS A 92 -11.94 -5.45 -3.51
C LYS A 92 -10.98 -6.18 -4.45
N PRO A 93 -10.57 -5.62 -5.62
CA PRO A 93 -9.63 -6.32 -6.50
C PRO A 93 -8.31 -6.68 -5.81
N PHE A 94 -7.76 -5.76 -5.01
CA PHE A 94 -6.56 -5.99 -4.23
C PHE A 94 -6.79 -7.07 -3.16
N LEU A 95 -7.87 -6.94 -2.38
CA LEU A 95 -8.19 -7.90 -1.32
C LEU A 95 -8.41 -9.31 -1.87
N TYR A 96 -9.06 -9.45 -3.03
CA TYR A 96 -9.24 -10.74 -3.69
C TYR A 96 -7.92 -11.32 -4.21
N ALA A 97 -7.04 -10.49 -4.79
CA ALA A 97 -5.72 -10.94 -5.22
C ALA A 97 -4.91 -11.52 -4.04
N VAL A 98 -4.95 -10.84 -2.89
CA VAL A 98 -4.30 -11.30 -1.65
C VAL A 98 -4.99 -12.53 -1.07
N ALA A 99 -6.32 -12.56 -1.03
CA ALA A 99 -7.08 -13.67 -0.44
C ALA A 99 -6.79 -15.01 -1.12
N LYS A 100 -6.49 -15.02 -2.44
CA LYS A 100 -6.08 -16.23 -3.17
C LYS A 100 -4.89 -16.95 -2.54
N VAL A 101 -3.96 -16.20 -1.92
CA VAL A 101 -2.79 -16.77 -1.23
C VAL A 101 -3.21 -17.54 0.02
N PHE A 102 -4.17 -17.01 0.77
CA PHE A 102 -4.71 -17.62 1.98
C PHE A 102 -5.67 -18.79 1.71
N SER A 103 -6.15 -18.94 0.47
CA SER A 103 -6.93 -20.11 0.04
C SER A 103 -6.06 -21.32 -0.34
N SER A 104 -4.73 -21.18 -0.33
CA SER A 104 -3.80 -22.26 -0.69
C SER A 104 -3.74 -23.38 0.37
N LEU A 105 -3.34 -24.59 -0.06
CA LEU A 105 -3.15 -25.74 0.83
C LEU A 105 -2.15 -25.45 1.96
N GLU A 106 -1.13 -24.65 1.69
CA GLU A 106 -0.10 -24.26 2.65
C GLU A 106 -0.67 -23.39 3.79
N ALA A 107 -1.71 -22.60 3.51
CA ALA A 107 -2.36 -21.75 4.49
C ALA A 107 -3.45 -22.46 5.33
N GLN A 108 -3.72 -23.76 5.10
CA GLN A 108 -4.77 -24.51 5.80
C GLN A 108 -4.60 -24.62 7.32
N HIS A 109 -3.41 -24.31 7.84
CA HIS A 109 -3.18 -24.23 9.28
C HIS A 109 -3.78 -22.97 9.93
N LEU A 110 -4.18 -21.96 9.14
CA LEU A 110 -4.81 -20.71 9.60
C LEU A 110 -6.34 -20.87 9.81
N ARG A 111 -6.78 -21.99 10.37
CA ARG A 111 -8.22 -22.34 10.46
C ARG A 111 -9.02 -21.31 11.27
N GLY A 112 -10.26 -21.07 10.86
CA GLY A 112 -11.27 -20.34 11.63
C GLY A 112 -11.49 -18.88 11.22
N VAL A 113 -10.78 -18.40 10.20
CA VAL A 113 -10.88 -17.04 9.65
C VAL A 113 -11.00 -17.16 8.13
N GLU A 114 -11.88 -16.37 7.52
CA GLU A 114 -12.06 -16.41 6.06
C GLU A 114 -10.83 -15.81 5.35
N PRO A 115 -10.38 -16.34 4.19
CA PRO A 115 -9.22 -15.82 3.47
C PRO A 115 -9.26 -14.31 3.20
N ILE A 116 -10.46 -13.76 3.03
CA ILE A 116 -10.68 -12.32 2.82
C ILE A 116 -10.40 -11.49 4.08
N GLU A 117 -10.60 -12.05 5.27
CA GLU A 117 -10.32 -11.39 6.55
C GLU A 117 -8.80 -11.33 6.80
N HIS A 118 -8.07 -12.38 6.43
CA HIS A 118 -6.61 -12.35 6.42
C HIS A 118 -6.06 -11.32 5.43
N ALA A 119 -6.64 -11.25 4.24
CA ALA A 119 -6.28 -10.24 3.26
C ALA A 119 -6.53 -8.81 3.77
N ALA A 120 -7.65 -8.58 4.46
CA ALA A 120 -7.97 -7.29 5.07
C ALA A 120 -6.97 -6.92 6.18
N LEU A 121 -6.56 -7.87 7.02
CA LEU A 121 -5.54 -7.63 8.05
C LEU A 121 -4.18 -7.28 7.42
N LEU A 122 -3.76 -8.03 6.39
CA LEU A 122 -2.51 -7.76 5.67
C LEU A 122 -2.54 -6.39 4.99
N ALA A 123 -3.67 -6.02 4.38
CA ALA A 123 -3.88 -4.68 3.84
C ALA A 123 -3.77 -3.62 4.95
N GLY A 124 -4.40 -3.82 6.11
CA GLY A 124 -4.27 -2.91 7.25
C GLY A 124 -2.82 -2.64 7.62
N MET A 125 -1.99 -3.69 7.72
CA MET A 125 -0.57 -3.58 8.03
C MET A 125 0.25 -2.93 6.91
N ALA A 126 0.02 -3.33 5.66
CA ALA A 126 0.80 -2.84 4.52
C ALA A 126 0.52 -1.36 4.20
N PHE A 127 -0.68 -0.87 4.51
CA PHE A 127 -1.06 0.52 4.28
C PHE A 127 -0.76 1.43 5.49
N ALA A 128 -0.58 0.88 6.69
CA ALA A 128 -0.31 1.64 7.93
C ALA A 128 0.87 2.64 7.85
N PRO A 129 2.04 2.31 7.26
CA PRO A 129 3.16 3.26 7.16
C PRO A 129 2.82 4.52 6.36
N SER A 130 1.90 4.43 5.41
CA SER A 130 1.45 5.59 4.65
C SER A 130 0.42 6.42 5.41
N VAL A 131 -0.32 5.83 6.34
CA VAL A 131 -1.19 6.57 7.28
C VAL A 131 -0.34 7.43 8.20
N GLU A 132 0.67 6.85 8.84
CA GLU A 132 1.57 7.59 9.75
C GLU A 132 2.24 8.77 9.06
N ARG A 133 2.72 8.60 7.82
CA ARG A 133 3.36 9.67 7.04
C ARG A 133 2.41 10.78 6.61
N VAL A 134 1.11 10.50 6.50
CA VAL A 134 0.09 11.51 6.16
C VAL A 134 -0.26 12.37 7.38
N PHE A 135 -0.23 11.79 8.58
CA PHE A 135 -0.63 12.46 9.82
C PHE A 135 0.54 13.00 10.68
N VAL A 136 1.78 12.60 10.40
CA VAL A 136 2.98 13.19 11.01
C VAL A 136 3.60 14.18 10.02
N PRO A 137 3.58 15.50 10.29
CA PRO A 137 4.28 16.47 9.45
C PRO A 137 5.77 16.17 9.48
N VAL A 138 6.36 15.85 8.31
CA VAL A 138 7.81 15.81 8.17
C VAL A 138 8.30 17.26 8.24
N GLY A 139 8.64 17.67 9.45
CA GLY A 139 8.97 19.04 9.80
C GLY A 139 9.64 19.15 11.15
N VAL A 140 10.59 18.26 11.46
CA VAL A 140 11.70 18.58 12.35
C VAL A 140 12.96 17.95 11.76
N ASP A 141 13.77 18.81 11.17
CA ASP A 141 15.16 18.56 10.86
C ASP A 141 15.91 18.33 12.18
N ARG A 142 16.00 17.09 12.66
CA ARG A 142 16.98 16.64 13.67
C ARG A 142 17.24 15.15 13.53
N LEU A 143 18.15 14.80 12.62
CA LEU A 143 19.42 14.14 12.94
C LEU A 143 20.07 13.72 11.63
N THR A 144 20.94 14.62 11.15
CA THR A 144 22.25 14.30 10.60
C THR A 144 22.40 13.01 9.80
N ALA A 145 22.76 13.20 8.55
CA ALA A 145 23.47 12.27 7.67
C ALA A 145 24.85 11.81 8.22
N ARG A 146 24.91 11.35 9.47
CA ARG A 146 26.02 10.64 10.12
C ARG A 146 25.40 9.61 11.07
N GLY A 147 25.27 8.37 10.63
CA GLY A 147 24.73 7.29 11.46
C GLY A 147 24.38 6.01 10.70
N ALA A 148 24.28 6.07 9.36
CA ALA A 148 24.05 4.89 8.52
C ALA A 148 25.26 3.93 8.42
N GLY A 149 26.33 4.15 9.19
CA GLY A 149 27.54 3.32 9.22
C GLY A 149 27.76 2.47 10.47
N GLU A 150 26.99 2.66 11.56
CA GLU A 150 27.33 2.02 12.85
C GLU A 150 26.39 0.89 13.28
N PHE A 151 25.27 0.67 12.60
CA PHE A 151 24.33 -0.41 12.95
C PHE A 151 24.74 -1.80 12.45
N HIS A 152 25.81 -1.94 11.66
CA HIS A 152 26.33 -3.25 11.26
C HIS A 152 27.49 -3.80 12.11
N HIS A 153 28.12 -2.98 12.97
CA HIS A 153 29.20 -3.47 13.83
C HIS A 153 28.79 -3.75 15.29
N ALA A 154 27.70 -3.15 15.79
CA ALA A 154 27.23 -3.41 17.16
C ALA A 154 26.63 -4.81 17.36
N GLY A 155 26.02 -5.41 16.33
CA GLY A 155 25.43 -6.76 16.42
C GLY A 155 26.45 -7.91 16.40
N VAL A 156 27.63 -7.70 15.81
CA VAL A 156 28.69 -8.72 15.72
C VAL A 156 29.58 -8.72 16.97
N ALA A 157 29.81 -7.56 17.59
CA ALA A 157 30.56 -7.47 18.85
C ALA A 157 29.79 -8.08 20.03
N ALA A 158 28.46 -7.89 20.09
CA ALA A 158 27.62 -8.46 21.15
C ALA A 158 27.52 -10.00 21.12
N ARG A 159 27.73 -10.63 19.94
CA ARG A 159 27.71 -12.09 19.79
C ARG A 159 29.03 -12.77 20.17
N ARG A 160 30.14 -12.01 20.23
CA ARG A 160 31.47 -12.55 20.58
C ARG A 160 31.72 -12.55 22.09
N ALA A 161 31.11 -11.61 22.82
CA ALA A 161 31.20 -11.53 24.29
C ALA A 161 30.26 -12.50 25.04
N ALA A 162 29.37 -13.20 24.34
CA ALA A 162 28.43 -14.16 24.93
C ALA A 162 28.87 -15.63 24.73
N LEU A 163 30.05 -15.85 24.14
CA LEU A 163 30.61 -17.18 23.84
C LEU A 163 32.04 -17.36 24.40
N GLU A 164 32.49 -16.45 25.27
CA GLU A 164 33.65 -16.58 26.17
C GLU A 164 33.16 -16.54 27.61
#